data_AF-A0A2K1Q364-F1
#
_entry.id   AF-A0A2K1Q364-F1
#
_cell.length_a   1.000
_cell.length_b   1.000
_cell.length_c   1.000
_cell.angle_alpha   90.00
_cell.angle_beta   90.00
_cell.angle_gamma   90.00
#
_symmetry.space_group_name_H-M   'P 1'
#
loop_
_entity.id
_entity.type
_entity.pdbx_description
1 polymer ?
#
loop_
_entity_poly.entity_id
_entity_poly.type
_entity_poly.pdbx_seq_one_letter_code
_entity_poly.pdbx_strand_id
1 'polypeptide(L)'
;MTHFAISTTAIDAGALADGLRHPGAGGFCSFEGWVRNSNEGRDVDGLEYEAYVELAIAEGERIVAEALQRYGVSDACCVHRTGDLTIGDMAVWVGASAPHRDEAFRACRYIIDEIKHRLPIWKKEHYVTGETSWVACTHVYREHEHEDAHGHGHHHHHHDEAPQSFTPDYSRQVRLTEVGAAGQAKLAAARVLVIGAGGLGAPVISYLAGAGIGKLGIVDGDRLDASNLHRQTIYSARDIGHLKVDLAARHVAALNPSVQVQTYSEPLHAGNVVEVFSQYDLVLECTDDMRSRYLSSDAATVTATPLVLASVYQYEGQLQVMDGRAGSPCLRCLWPREPSPEAVGSCALSGVLGPVPGVLGAMQAMEALKLLLDLPRPRADALVLVNLLDNTMQRLPIDPASGCVLHGGCIEQAQRALEQARLQADVELVFPTLAAAIDSGFRLVDLRGSDEIAMTPLGDVHAREIPSGDIMAHAGELGRDRVLLVCATGRRSYYAAEQLRAAGLGDVHSLAGGIAALARA
;
A
#
# COMPACT_ATOMS: atom_id res chain seq x y z
N MET A 1 16.14 -6.21 43.86
CA MET A 1 15.75 -4.81 44.12
C MET A 1 15.07 -4.31 42.87
N THR A 2 14.18 -3.33 42.96
CA THR A 2 13.65 -2.67 41.75
C THR A 2 14.74 -1.75 41.22
N HIS A 3 15.21 -2.01 40.00
CA HIS A 3 16.24 -1.22 39.34
C HIS A 3 15.66 -0.06 38.52
N PHE A 4 14.34 0.00 38.37
CA PHE A 4 13.65 1.12 37.76
C PHE A 4 12.45 1.60 38.59
N ALA A 5 12.25 2.91 38.68
CA ALA A 5 11.10 3.49 39.37
C ALA A 5 10.54 4.74 38.67
N ILE A 6 9.23 4.93 38.82
CA ILE A 6 8.54 6.19 38.53
C ILE A 6 8.30 6.93 39.84
N SER A 7 8.73 8.19 39.90
CA SER A 7 8.52 9.08 41.06
C SER A 7 7.54 10.19 40.72
N THR A 8 6.67 10.54 41.66
CA THR A 8 5.85 11.77 41.60
C THR A 8 6.47 12.92 42.40
N THR A 9 7.55 12.66 43.14
CA THR A 9 8.29 13.63 43.94
C THR A 9 9.68 13.88 43.38
N ALA A 10 10.36 14.92 43.88
CA ALA A 10 11.74 15.24 43.49
C ALA A 10 12.68 14.04 43.68
N ILE A 11 13.59 13.85 42.72
CA ILE A 11 14.57 12.75 42.73
C ILE A 11 15.73 13.12 43.66
N ASP A 12 15.99 12.29 44.67
CA ASP A 12 17.16 12.42 45.54
C ASP A 12 18.34 11.64 44.94
N ALA A 13 19.10 12.33 44.07
CA ALA A 13 20.27 11.75 43.42
C ALA A 13 21.35 11.28 44.41
N GLY A 14 21.47 11.92 45.58
CA GLY A 14 22.44 11.54 46.60
C GLY A 14 22.09 10.18 47.23
N ALA A 15 20.84 10.00 47.62
CA ALA A 15 20.35 8.73 48.14
C ALA A 15 20.46 7.59 47.12
N LEU A 16 20.17 7.87 45.84
CA LEU A 16 20.31 6.88 44.77
C LEU A 16 21.78 6.51 44.49
N ALA A 17 22.68 7.48 44.47
CA ALA A 17 24.11 7.24 44.30
C ALA A 17 24.69 6.43 45.47
N ASP A 18 24.30 6.74 46.71
CA ASP A 18 24.72 5.99 47.89
C ASP A 18 24.20 4.54 47.87
N GLY A 19 23.00 4.31 47.33
CA GLY A 19 22.43 2.97 47.13
C GLY A 19 23.22 2.11 46.14
N LEU A 20 23.91 2.72 45.17
CA LEU A 20 24.74 2.02 44.19
C LEU A 20 26.20 1.84 44.63
N ARG A 21 26.59 2.32 45.83
CA ARG A 21 27.96 2.11 46.33
C ARG A 21 28.20 0.64 46.62
N HIS A 22 29.19 0.07 45.94
CA HIS A 22 29.58 -1.32 46.13
C HIS A 22 31.09 -1.44 46.41
N PRO A 23 31.56 -2.24 47.38
CA PRO A 23 32.99 -2.38 47.69
C PRO A 23 33.84 -2.88 46.50
N GLY A 24 33.23 -3.60 45.56
CA GLY A 24 33.87 -4.07 44.33
C GLY A 24 33.78 -3.11 43.14
N ALA A 25 33.15 -1.94 43.28
CA ALA A 25 33.03 -0.96 42.20
C ALA A 25 34.21 0.03 42.24
N GLY A 26 35.03 0.01 41.19
CA GLY A 26 36.11 0.99 40.95
C GLY A 26 35.67 2.16 40.06
N GLY A 27 34.46 2.10 39.49
CA GLY A 27 33.85 3.14 38.67
C GLY A 27 32.37 3.33 39.00
N PHE A 28 31.94 4.59 39.03
CA PHE A 28 30.54 5.00 39.15
C PHE A 28 30.27 6.09 38.12
N CYS A 29 29.16 5.98 37.41
CA CYS A 29 28.70 6.98 36.46
C CYS A 29 27.22 7.27 36.70
N SER A 30 26.85 8.54 36.69
CA SER A 30 25.46 8.97 36.72
C SER A 30 25.15 9.99 35.65
N PHE A 31 23.92 9.98 35.18
CA PHE A 31 23.35 10.95 34.26
C PHE A 31 22.11 11.59 34.89
N GLU A 32 21.97 12.90 34.71
CA GLU A 32 20.81 13.67 35.16
C GLU A 32 20.21 14.44 33.99
N GLY A 33 18.92 14.24 33.73
CA GLY A 33 18.16 15.02 32.76
C GLY A 33 17.38 16.13 33.46
N TRP A 34 17.77 17.38 33.24
CA TRP A 34 17.13 18.55 33.86
C TRP A 34 16.20 19.28 32.90
N VAL A 35 15.15 19.90 33.44
CA VAL A 35 14.29 20.82 32.69
C VAL A 35 15.05 22.10 32.39
N ARG A 36 15.15 22.46 31.11
CA ARG A 36 15.82 23.68 30.61
C ARG A 36 14.80 24.69 30.10
N ASN A 37 15.17 25.96 30.10
CA ASN A 37 14.33 27.09 29.71
C ASN A 37 14.11 27.26 28.19
N SER A 38 14.71 26.41 27.34
CA SER A 38 14.56 26.49 25.89
C SER A 38 14.54 25.13 25.21
N ASN A 39 13.69 24.97 24.19
CA ASN A 39 13.70 23.82 23.30
C ASN A 39 13.46 24.27 21.85
N GLU A 40 14.31 23.84 20.92
CA GLU A 40 14.25 24.21 19.48
C GLU A 40 14.10 25.72 19.18
N GLY A 41 14.64 26.57 20.04
CA GLY A 41 14.59 28.04 19.88
C GLY A 41 13.33 28.71 20.45
N ARG A 42 12.48 27.98 21.18
CA ARG A 42 11.33 28.53 21.93
C ARG A 42 11.57 28.50 23.44
N ASP A 43 11.09 29.54 24.13
CA ASP A 43 11.13 29.64 25.60
C ASP A 43 10.05 28.75 26.23
N VAL A 44 10.44 27.91 27.19
CA VAL A 44 9.60 26.94 27.90
C VAL A 44 9.57 27.30 29.38
N ASP A 45 8.40 27.35 30.02
CA ASP A 45 8.23 27.69 31.45
C ASP A 45 8.10 26.46 32.37
N GLY A 46 7.78 25.29 31.81
CA GLY A 46 7.70 24.02 32.52
C GLY A 46 7.42 22.83 31.61
N LEU A 47 7.50 21.62 32.18
CA LEU A 47 7.20 20.36 31.51
C LEU A 47 6.21 19.55 32.33
N GLU A 48 5.25 18.91 31.66
CA GLU A 48 4.34 17.92 32.24
C GLU A 48 4.72 16.54 31.68
N TYR A 49 5.03 15.58 32.55
CA TYR A 49 5.33 14.20 32.17
C TYR A 49 4.22 13.24 32.60
N GLU A 50 3.64 12.53 31.64
CA GLU A 50 2.64 11.49 31.88
C GLU A 50 3.19 10.10 31.52
N ALA A 51 2.82 9.07 32.28
CA ALA A 51 3.28 7.71 32.05
C ALA A 51 2.18 6.69 32.33
N TYR A 52 2.16 5.60 31.57
CA TYR A 52 1.44 4.39 31.98
C TYR A 52 2.32 3.61 32.95
N VAL A 53 2.16 3.89 34.25
CA VAL A 53 3.12 3.52 35.30
C VAL A 53 3.51 2.04 35.28
N GLU A 54 2.55 1.11 35.18
CA GLU A 54 2.84 -0.33 35.21
C GLU A 54 3.70 -0.80 34.03
N LEU A 55 3.40 -0.30 32.81
CA LEU A 55 4.14 -0.64 31.59
C LEU A 55 5.51 0.03 31.57
N ALA A 56 5.60 1.28 32.04
CA ALA A 56 6.86 1.99 32.19
C ALA A 56 7.79 1.27 33.18
N ILE A 57 7.27 0.81 34.32
CA ILE A 57 8.07 0.04 35.28
C ILE A 57 8.56 -1.27 34.66
N ALA A 58 7.68 -2.04 34.03
CA ALA A 58 8.05 -3.31 33.42
C ALA A 58 9.13 -3.16 32.33
N GLU A 59 9.00 -2.15 31.46
CA GLU A 59 9.96 -1.92 30.38
C GLU A 59 11.27 -1.29 30.89
N GLY A 60 11.21 -0.39 31.87
CA GLY A 60 12.39 0.18 32.52
C GLY A 60 13.23 -0.86 33.23
N GLU A 61 12.61 -1.79 33.97
CA GLU A 61 13.30 -2.93 34.58
C GLU A 61 14.01 -3.79 33.53
N ARG A 62 13.38 -4.02 32.37
CA ARG A 62 13.98 -4.75 31.26
C ARG A 62 15.23 -4.05 30.71
N ILE A 63 15.17 -2.74 30.52
CA ILE A 63 16.31 -1.92 30.05
C ILE A 63 17.49 -2.03 31.02
N VAL A 64 17.25 -1.90 32.32
CA VAL A 64 18.33 -1.94 33.31
C VAL A 64 18.91 -3.36 33.44
N ALA A 65 18.06 -4.39 33.38
CA ALA A 65 18.52 -5.79 33.35
C ALA A 65 19.41 -6.09 32.12
N GLU A 66 19.05 -5.56 30.95
CA GLU A 66 19.86 -5.66 29.74
C GLU A 66 21.22 -4.98 29.91
N ALA A 67 21.27 -3.80 30.53
CA ALA A 67 22.51 -3.09 30.81
C ALA A 67 23.43 -3.88 31.77
N LEU A 68 22.85 -4.42 32.86
CA LEU A 68 23.54 -5.27 33.83
C LEU A 68 24.18 -6.48 33.14
N GLN A 69 23.41 -7.19 32.31
CA GLN A 69 23.89 -8.36 31.59
C GLN A 69 24.94 -8.02 30.52
N ARG A 70 24.72 -6.93 29.77
CA ARG A 70 25.54 -6.57 28.60
C ARG A 70 26.92 -6.03 28.99
N TYR A 71 26.99 -5.24 30.05
CA TYR A 71 28.22 -4.54 30.43
C TYR A 71 28.87 -5.09 31.71
N GLY A 72 28.25 -6.07 32.37
CA GLY A 72 28.80 -6.69 33.58
C GLY A 72 28.96 -5.71 34.74
N VAL A 73 28.11 -4.68 34.80
CA VAL A 73 28.15 -3.70 35.90
C VAL A 73 27.64 -4.34 37.19
N SER A 74 28.19 -3.89 38.32
CA SER A 74 27.86 -4.43 39.65
C SER A 74 26.43 -4.11 40.06
N ASP A 75 25.96 -2.89 39.75
CA ASP A 75 24.59 -2.48 39.97
C ASP A 75 24.24 -1.28 39.07
N ALA A 76 22.95 -1.09 38.79
CA ALA A 76 22.43 0.06 38.06
C ALA A 76 21.01 0.37 38.49
N CYS A 77 20.63 1.64 38.42
CA CYS A 77 19.29 2.12 38.75
C CYS A 77 18.89 3.30 37.87
N CYS A 78 17.61 3.40 37.54
CA CYS A 78 17.05 4.56 36.84
C CYS A 78 15.72 4.99 37.50
N VAL A 79 15.56 6.30 37.72
CA VAL A 79 14.33 6.88 38.23
C VAL A 79 13.87 7.97 37.27
N HIS A 80 12.61 7.89 36.85
CA HIS A 80 11.98 8.94 36.04
C HIS A 80 10.85 9.62 36.82
N ARG A 81 10.80 10.95 36.79
CA ARG A 81 9.78 11.75 37.45
C ARG A 81 8.61 12.02 36.51
N THR A 82 7.39 11.93 37.02
CA THR A 82 6.13 12.28 36.34
C THR A 82 5.42 13.42 37.06
N GLY A 83 4.48 14.08 36.38
CA GLY A 83 3.77 15.28 36.84
C GLY A 83 4.39 16.57 36.31
N ASP A 84 4.04 17.69 36.94
CA ASP A 84 4.55 19.01 36.59
C ASP A 84 5.97 19.24 37.14
N LEU A 85 6.88 19.64 36.25
CA LEU A 85 8.27 19.96 36.53
C LEU A 85 8.57 21.39 36.06
N THR A 86 9.24 22.13 36.93
CA THR A 86 9.68 23.51 36.65
C THR A 86 11.13 23.54 36.14
N ILE A 87 11.55 24.66 35.55
CA ILE A 87 12.94 24.84 35.08
C ILE A 87 13.93 24.53 36.23
N GLY A 88 14.91 23.69 35.95
CA GLY A 88 15.91 23.22 36.91
C GLY A 88 15.54 21.91 37.61
N ASP A 89 14.29 21.44 37.53
CA ASP A 89 13.90 20.16 38.09
C ASP A 89 14.56 18.99 37.35
N MET A 90 14.92 17.95 38.10
CA MET A 90 15.40 16.69 37.54
C MET A 90 14.22 15.82 37.08
N ALA A 91 14.17 15.53 35.79
CA ALA A 91 13.16 14.69 35.16
C ALA A 91 13.55 13.22 35.17
N VAL A 92 14.85 12.92 35.03
CA VAL A 92 15.34 11.53 35.00
C VAL A 92 16.74 11.47 35.60
N TRP A 93 16.99 10.40 36.34
CA TRP A 93 18.30 10.06 36.88
C TRP A 93 18.65 8.63 36.51
N VAL A 94 19.89 8.40 36.09
CA VAL A 94 20.43 7.07 35.82
C VAL A 94 21.77 6.94 36.54
N GLY A 95 22.01 5.80 37.18
CA GLY A 95 23.29 5.48 37.82
C GLY A 95 23.73 4.06 37.50
N ALA A 96 25.04 3.87 37.34
CA ALA A 96 25.67 2.57 37.15
C ALA A 96 27.01 2.49 37.90
N SER A 97 27.21 1.39 38.62
CA SER A 97 28.43 1.06 39.36
C SER A 97 29.10 -0.16 38.76
N ALA A 98 30.41 -0.11 38.51
CA ALA A 98 31.15 -1.20 37.89
C ALA A 98 32.58 -1.31 38.45
N PRO A 99 33.27 -2.45 38.27
CA PRO A 99 34.68 -2.59 38.67
C PRO A 99 35.60 -1.57 37.98
N HIS A 100 35.26 -1.17 36.75
CA HIS A 100 36.04 -0.26 35.92
C HIS A 100 35.13 0.85 35.34
N ARG A 101 35.75 1.99 35.01
CA ARG A 101 35.02 3.21 34.62
C ARG A 101 34.30 3.09 33.27
N ASP A 102 34.83 2.30 32.34
CA ASP A 102 34.34 2.24 30.96
C ASP A 102 32.94 1.60 30.90
N GLU A 103 32.79 0.49 31.62
CA GLU A 103 31.56 -0.26 31.77
C GLU A 103 30.49 0.58 32.46
N ALA A 104 30.87 1.38 33.46
CA ALA A 104 29.96 2.31 34.13
C ALA A 104 29.43 3.38 33.14
N PHE A 105 30.30 3.98 32.31
CA PHE A 105 29.88 4.94 31.29
C PHE A 105 28.95 4.31 30.25
N ARG A 106 29.34 3.15 29.72
CA ARG A 106 28.59 2.46 28.65
C ARG A 106 27.22 2.00 29.14
N ALA A 107 27.11 1.47 30.35
CA ALA A 107 25.83 1.10 30.95
C ALA A 107 24.94 2.32 31.22
N CYS A 108 25.49 3.38 31.82
CA CYS A 108 24.74 4.62 32.08
C CYS A 108 24.19 5.24 30.79
N ARG A 109 25.02 5.30 29.75
CA ARG A 109 24.64 5.82 28.42
C ARG A 109 23.57 4.95 27.76
N TYR A 110 23.74 3.64 27.77
CA TYR A 110 22.77 2.71 27.19
C TYR A 110 21.40 2.85 27.84
N ILE A 111 21.33 2.90 29.18
CA ILE A 111 20.07 3.02 29.90
C ILE A 111 19.33 4.31 29.49
N ILE A 112 19.98 5.48 29.49
CA ILE A 112 19.27 6.72 29.14
C ILE A 112 18.80 6.75 27.69
N ASP A 113 19.58 6.22 26.75
CA ASP A 113 19.21 6.18 25.34
C ASP A 113 18.01 5.26 25.12
N GLU A 114 18.01 4.08 25.74
CA GLU A 114 16.89 3.13 25.65
C GLU A 114 15.64 3.64 26.37
N ILE A 115 15.78 4.33 27.50
CA ILE A 115 14.65 4.96 28.21
C ILE A 115 13.97 5.99 27.31
N LYS A 116 14.74 6.81 26.59
CA LYS A 116 14.17 7.78 25.64
C LYS A 116 13.48 7.12 24.45
N HIS A 117 13.90 5.92 24.06
CA HIS A 117 13.40 5.23 22.88
C HIS A 117 12.20 4.30 23.17
N ARG A 118 12.22 3.58 24.28
CA ARG A 118 11.29 2.46 24.56
C ARG A 118 10.28 2.75 25.65
N LEU A 119 10.57 3.69 26.54
CA LEU A 119 9.73 3.89 27.72
C LEU A 119 8.42 4.63 27.33
N PRO A 120 7.24 4.12 27.72
CA PRO A 120 5.95 4.75 27.44
C PRO A 120 5.71 5.94 28.38
N ILE A 121 6.50 7.00 28.21
CA ILE A 121 6.39 8.29 28.88
C ILE A 121 6.21 9.37 27.82
N TRP A 122 5.21 10.23 28.03
CA TRP A 122 4.91 11.36 27.17
C TRP A 122 5.29 12.66 27.86
N LYS A 123 5.86 13.58 27.07
CA LYS A 123 6.27 14.89 27.52
C LYS A 123 5.38 15.93 26.86
N LYS A 124 4.82 16.82 27.67
CA LYS A 124 4.08 17.99 27.21
C LYS A 124 4.81 19.25 27.66
N GLU A 125 5.04 20.16 26.72
CA GLU A 125 5.74 21.42 26.98
C GLU A 125 4.73 22.53 27.23
N HIS A 126 5.03 23.38 28.22
CA HIS A 126 4.32 24.63 28.46
C HIS A 126 5.21 25.78 27.96
N TYR A 127 4.70 26.55 26.98
CA TYR A 127 5.42 27.70 26.45
C TYR A 127 4.98 28.97 27.16
N VAL A 128 5.91 29.93 27.28
CA VAL A 128 5.68 31.25 27.90
C VAL A 128 4.52 32.01 27.23
N THR A 129 4.17 31.67 25.99
CA THR A 129 3.05 32.23 25.22
C THR A 129 1.67 31.69 25.63
N GLY A 130 1.59 30.72 26.55
CA GLY A 130 0.37 30.05 26.99
C GLY A 130 -0.07 28.87 26.10
N GLU A 131 0.70 28.55 25.06
CA GLU A 131 0.49 27.35 24.23
C GLU A 131 1.05 26.11 24.93
N THR A 132 0.38 24.96 24.75
CA THR A 132 0.91 23.66 25.17
C THR A 132 1.07 22.76 23.95
N SER A 133 2.12 21.95 23.91
CA SER A 133 2.35 20.99 22.82
C SER A 133 2.82 19.66 23.36
N TRP A 134 2.21 18.58 22.87
CA TRP A 134 2.68 17.22 23.11
C TRP A 134 3.90 16.96 22.23
N VAL A 135 5.03 16.71 22.87
CA VAL A 135 6.27 16.37 22.18
C VAL A 135 6.47 14.87 22.32
N ALA A 136 6.33 14.14 21.21
CA ALA A 136 6.72 12.75 21.17
C ALA A 136 8.22 12.65 21.47
N CYS A 137 8.63 11.78 22.38
CA CYS A 137 10.03 11.45 22.65
C CYS A 137 10.70 10.67 21.48
N THR A 138 10.21 10.80 20.25
CA THR A 138 10.87 10.27 19.06
C THR A 138 11.98 11.23 18.64
N HIS A 139 13.17 11.03 19.20
CA HIS A 139 14.37 11.60 18.60
C HIS A 139 14.63 10.91 17.26
N VAL A 140 14.80 11.71 16.21
CA VAL A 140 15.33 11.30 14.92
C VAL A 140 16.64 10.54 15.15
N TYR A 141 16.72 9.33 14.61
CA TYR A 141 17.91 8.48 14.62
C TYR A 141 19.14 9.28 14.17
N ARG A 142 20.11 9.46 15.06
CA ARG A 142 21.50 9.72 14.68
C ARG A 142 22.23 8.41 14.87
N GLU A 143 22.79 7.86 13.79
CA GLU A 143 23.80 6.80 13.89
C GLU A 143 24.85 7.26 14.90
N HIS A 144 24.93 6.55 16.01
CA HIS A 144 26.07 6.66 16.89
C HIS A 144 27.20 5.87 16.24
N GLU A 145 28.27 6.58 15.88
CA GLU A 145 29.53 6.01 15.43
C GLU A 145 29.89 4.83 16.36
N HIS A 146 29.89 3.63 15.79
CA HIS A 146 30.45 2.46 16.45
C HIS A 146 31.91 2.79 16.78
N GLU A 147 32.27 2.74 18.07
CA GLU A 147 33.67 2.82 18.47
C GLU A 147 34.44 1.68 17.80
N ASP A 148 35.33 2.05 16.89
CA ASP A 148 36.33 1.17 16.32
C ASP A 148 37.18 0.58 17.45
N ALA A 149 37.28 -0.75 17.47
CA ALA A 149 38.22 -1.43 18.34
C ALA A 149 39.65 -1.01 17.96
N HIS A 150 40.31 -0.25 18.83
CA HIS A 150 41.75 -0.04 18.77
C HIS A 150 42.48 -1.38 18.90
N GLY A 151 42.93 -1.91 17.76
CA GLY A 151 43.82 -3.06 17.65
C GLY A 151 44.81 -2.84 16.52
N HIS A 152 46.02 -2.41 16.86
CA HIS A 152 47.16 -2.39 15.93
C HIS A 152 47.44 -3.80 15.40
N GLY A 153 47.67 -3.93 14.09
CA GLY A 153 48.33 -5.10 13.52
C GLY A 153 47.80 -5.51 12.15
N HIS A 154 48.48 -5.02 11.11
CA HIS A 154 48.31 -5.43 9.72
C HIS A 154 48.24 -6.95 9.55
N HIS A 155 47.11 -7.48 9.08
CA HIS A 155 47.08 -8.64 8.20
C HIS A 155 45.87 -8.53 7.26
N HIS A 156 46.15 -8.35 5.97
CA HIS A 156 45.16 -8.48 4.91
C HIS A 156 44.60 -9.91 4.91
N HIS A 157 43.35 -10.05 5.34
CA HIS A 157 42.49 -11.15 4.90
C HIS A 157 41.16 -10.53 4.47
N HIS A 158 40.98 -10.41 3.15
CA HIS A 158 39.66 -10.34 2.54
C HIS A 158 38.95 -11.65 2.88
N HIS A 159 38.13 -11.62 3.94
CA HIS A 159 37.02 -12.54 4.05
C HIS A 159 35.84 -11.85 3.36
N ASP A 160 35.52 -12.31 2.15
CA ASP A 160 34.16 -12.20 1.64
C ASP A 160 33.25 -12.91 2.65
N GLU A 161 32.69 -12.16 3.60
CA GLU A 161 31.52 -12.62 4.33
C GLU A 161 30.42 -12.83 3.28
N ALA A 162 30.05 -14.10 3.06
CA ALA A 162 28.88 -14.43 2.28
C ALA A 162 27.71 -13.57 2.79
N PRO A 163 26.92 -12.93 1.91
CA PRO A 163 25.85 -12.05 2.33
C PRO A 163 24.96 -12.79 3.33
N GLN A 164 24.83 -12.24 4.53
CA GLN A 164 23.96 -12.81 5.56
C GLN A 164 22.56 -13.01 4.94
N SER A 165 22.06 -14.24 4.95
CA SER A 165 20.76 -14.55 4.39
C SER A 165 19.69 -13.81 5.20
N PHE A 166 19.04 -12.82 4.59
CA PHE A 166 17.92 -12.11 5.22
C PHE A 166 16.85 -13.11 5.66
N THR A 167 16.51 -13.09 6.95
CA THR A 167 15.42 -13.88 7.51
C THR A 167 14.38 -12.90 8.05
N PRO A 168 13.15 -12.88 7.50
CA PRO A 168 12.09 -12.02 8.01
C PRO A 168 11.72 -12.36 9.45
N ASP A 169 11.45 -11.35 10.28
CA ASP A 169 10.93 -11.52 11.64
C ASP A 169 9.41 -11.31 11.69
N TYR A 170 8.66 -12.41 11.77
CA TYR A 170 7.20 -12.39 11.93
C TYR A 170 6.76 -12.58 13.38
N SER A 171 7.66 -12.48 14.37
CA SER A 171 7.38 -12.79 15.78
C SER A 171 6.17 -12.01 16.32
N ARG A 172 5.99 -10.75 15.93
CA ARG A 172 4.88 -9.90 16.38
C ARG A 172 3.52 -10.41 15.94
N GLN A 173 3.38 -10.84 14.68
CA GLN A 173 2.11 -11.39 14.20
C GLN A 173 1.92 -12.85 14.62
N VAL A 174 2.98 -13.65 14.71
CA VAL A 174 2.93 -15.04 15.21
C VAL A 174 2.47 -15.11 16.67
N ARG A 175 2.68 -14.06 17.48
CA ARG A 175 2.18 -13.98 18.86
C ARG A 175 0.65 -13.88 18.96
N LEU A 176 -0.05 -13.51 17.90
CA LEU A 176 -1.51 -13.56 17.87
C LEU A 176 -1.95 -15.02 17.81
N THR A 177 -2.81 -15.44 18.74
CA THR A 177 -3.26 -16.83 18.88
C THR A 177 -3.86 -17.38 17.58
N GLU A 178 -4.63 -16.55 16.87
CA GLU A 178 -5.30 -16.88 15.62
C GLU A 178 -4.33 -16.98 14.43
N VAL A 179 -3.16 -16.36 14.53
CA VAL A 179 -2.08 -16.47 13.54
C VAL A 179 -1.18 -17.64 13.92
N GLY A 180 -0.40 -17.54 14.99
CA GLY A 180 0.55 -18.57 15.38
C GLY A 180 1.52 -18.97 14.26
N ALA A 181 2.27 -20.04 14.47
CA ALA A 181 3.15 -20.59 13.45
C ALA A 181 2.36 -21.14 12.24
N ALA A 182 1.17 -21.71 12.49
CA ALA A 182 0.33 -22.30 11.44
C ALA A 182 -0.24 -21.24 10.48
N GLY A 183 -0.74 -20.11 11.00
CA GLY A 183 -1.22 -18.99 10.20
C GLY A 183 -0.09 -18.34 9.42
N GLN A 184 1.11 -18.20 10.00
CA GLN A 184 2.27 -17.72 9.24
C GLN A 184 2.61 -18.65 8.07
N ALA A 185 2.57 -19.97 8.30
CA ALA A 185 2.78 -20.94 7.23
C ALA A 185 1.70 -20.86 6.14
N LYS A 186 0.44 -20.58 6.51
CA LYS A 186 -0.63 -20.30 5.53
C LYS A 186 -0.33 -19.08 4.69
N LEU A 187 0.10 -17.97 5.30
CA LEU A 187 0.49 -16.76 4.57
C LEU A 187 1.66 -17.03 3.61
N ALA A 188 2.69 -17.74 4.08
CA ALA A 188 3.85 -18.10 3.27
C ALA A 188 3.52 -19.06 2.11
N ALA A 189 2.41 -19.79 2.17
CA ALA A 189 1.92 -20.64 1.08
C ALA A 189 0.93 -19.92 0.14
N ALA A 190 0.38 -18.78 0.56
CA ALA A 190 -0.66 -18.07 -0.18
C ALA A 190 -0.12 -17.33 -1.41
N ARG A 191 -0.95 -17.29 -2.44
CA ARG A 191 -0.72 -16.57 -3.70
C ARG A 191 -1.81 -15.51 -3.84
N VAL A 192 -1.42 -14.23 -3.85
CA VAL A 192 -2.37 -13.12 -3.93
C VAL A 192 -2.09 -12.27 -5.17
N LEU A 193 -3.13 -11.95 -5.93
CA LEU A 193 -3.07 -11.03 -7.06
C LEU A 193 -3.54 -9.64 -6.64
N VAL A 194 -2.77 -8.61 -6.96
CA VAL A 194 -3.13 -7.20 -6.76
C VAL A 194 -3.26 -6.53 -8.12
N ILE A 195 -4.46 -6.07 -8.47
CA ILE A 195 -4.76 -5.39 -9.73
C ILE A 195 -4.72 -3.87 -9.48
N GLY A 196 -3.69 -3.21 -10.00
CA GLY A 196 -3.40 -1.80 -9.76
C GLY A 196 -2.36 -1.62 -8.65
N ALA A 197 -1.22 -0.99 -8.98
CA ALA A 197 -0.15 -0.60 -8.07
C ALA A 197 -0.20 0.92 -7.77
N GLY A 198 -1.41 1.48 -7.76
CA GLY A 198 -1.70 2.88 -7.51
C GLY A 198 -1.90 3.21 -6.02
N GLY A 199 -2.76 4.20 -5.72
CA GLY A 199 -2.94 4.69 -4.34
C GLY A 199 -3.52 3.65 -3.38
N LEU A 200 -4.44 2.81 -3.86
CA LEU A 200 -5.00 1.68 -3.10
C LEU A 200 -4.00 0.51 -3.05
N GLY A 201 -3.33 0.22 -4.17
CA GLY A 201 -2.41 -0.89 -4.30
C GLY A 201 -1.13 -0.74 -3.48
N ALA A 202 -0.59 0.48 -3.35
CA ALA A 202 0.63 0.78 -2.62
C ALA A 202 0.63 0.26 -1.16
N PRO A 203 -0.38 0.57 -0.31
CA PRO A 203 -0.47 -0.01 1.02
C PRO A 203 -0.76 -1.52 0.97
N VAL A 204 -1.61 -2.01 0.05
CA VAL A 204 -1.90 -3.45 -0.09
C VAL A 204 -0.62 -4.25 -0.30
N ILE A 205 0.18 -3.86 -1.29
CA ILE A 205 1.44 -4.51 -1.64
C ILE A 205 2.39 -4.50 -0.44
N SER A 206 2.52 -3.36 0.24
CA SER A 206 3.40 -3.22 1.41
C SER A 206 2.97 -4.10 2.57
N TYR A 207 1.69 -4.08 2.95
CA TYR A 207 1.20 -4.85 4.09
C TYR A 207 1.20 -6.36 3.82
N LEU A 208 0.86 -6.79 2.61
CA LEU A 208 0.89 -8.21 2.26
C LEU A 208 2.33 -8.74 2.15
N ALA A 209 3.26 -7.96 1.60
CA ALA A 209 4.67 -8.32 1.59
C ALA A 209 5.24 -8.38 3.01
N GLY A 210 4.97 -7.37 3.84
CA GLY A 210 5.39 -7.35 5.24
C GLY A 210 4.80 -8.48 6.09
N ALA A 211 3.57 -8.91 5.79
CA ALA A 211 2.93 -10.06 6.45
C ALA A 211 3.52 -11.42 6.02
N GLY A 212 4.36 -11.45 4.98
CA GLY A 212 5.00 -12.67 4.50
C GLY A 212 4.13 -13.53 3.61
N ILE A 213 3.31 -12.92 2.74
CA ILE A 213 2.62 -13.66 1.67
C ILE A 213 3.64 -14.36 0.77
N GLY A 214 3.41 -15.64 0.44
CA GLY A 214 4.35 -16.44 -0.35
C GLY A 214 4.60 -15.89 -1.76
N LYS A 215 3.53 -15.54 -2.45
CA LYS A 215 3.59 -14.99 -3.82
C LYS A 215 2.63 -13.82 -4.00
N LEU A 216 3.15 -12.71 -4.55
CA LEU A 216 2.38 -11.56 -4.99
C LEU A 216 2.42 -11.44 -6.52
N GLY A 217 1.26 -11.59 -7.15
CA GLY A 217 1.04 -11.14 -8.51
C GLY A 217 0.68 -9.65 -8.50
N ILE A 218 1.32 -8.83 -9.33
CA ILE A 218 1.04 -7.39 -9.41
C ILE A 218 0.73 -7.05 -10.87
N VAL A 219 -0.44 -6.47 -11.12
CA VAL A 219 -0.84 -5.99 -12.45
C VAL A 219 -0.85 -4.47 -12.45
N ASP A 220 -0.04 -3.84 -13.30
CA ASP A 220 -0.12 -2.41 -13.55
C ASP A 220 0.60 -2.08 -14.87
N GLY A 221 -0.09 -1.42 -15.80
CA GLY A 221 0.46 -1.03 -17.10
C GLY A 221 0.98 0.39 -17.17
N ASP A 222 0.82 1.18 -16.10
CA ASP A 222 1.19 2.58 -16.12
C ASP A 222 2.67 2.80 -15.83
N ARG A 223 3.18 3.91 -16.34
CA ARG A 223 4.40 4.53 -15.84
C ARG A 223 4.08 5.46 -14.68
N LEU A 224 5.03 5.62 -13.77
CA LEU A 224 4.90 6.56 -12.66
C LEU A 224 4.95 8.01 -13.17
N ASP A 225 3.96 8.82 -12.78
CA ASP A 225 3.93 10.26 -13.03
C ASP A 225 4.15 11.07 -11.75
N ALA A 226 4.67 12.29 -11.85
CA ALA A 226 4.88 13.18 -10.69
C ALA A 226 3.59 13.42 -9.88
N SER A 227 2.44 13.53 -10.56
CA SER A 227 1.12 13.69 -9.94
C SER A 227 0.67 12.50 -9.11
N ASN A 228 1.39 11.37 -9.14
CA ASN A 228 1.03 10.17 -8.41
C ASN A 228 1.66 10.13 -7.00
N LEU A 229 2.78 10.82 -6.80
CA LEU A 229 3.63 10.69 -5.61
C LEU A 229 2.93 11.09 -4.29
N HIS A 230 1.96 12.01 -4.35
CA HIS A 230 1.25 12.45 -3.14
C HIS A 230 0.36 11.35 -2.50
N ARG A 231 0.10 10.24 -3.20
CA ARG A 231 -0.77 9.14 -2.73
C ARG A 231 -0.22 7.74 -2.98
N GLN A 232 0.88 7.58 -3.73
CA GLN A 232 1.50 6.29 -4.04
C GLN A 232 2.85 6.19 -3.33
N THR A 233 2.79 5.95 -2.02
CA THR A 233 3.91 6.17 -1.07
C THR A 233 5.04 5.14 -1.15
N ILE A 234 4.90 4.11 -1.98
CA ILE A 234 5.97 3.11 -2.23
C ILE A 234 6.95 3.56 -3.33
N TYR A 235 6.71 4.72 -3.94
CA TYR A 235 7.54 5.28 -5.00
C TYR A 235 8.17 6.62 -4.60
N SER A 236 9.18 7.05 -5.35
CA SER A 236 9.90 8.30 -5.11
C SER A 236 10.09 9.14 -6.37
N ALA A 237 10.50 10.41 -6.23
CA ALA A 237 10.66 11.32 -7.37
C ALA A 237 11.69 10.83 -8.41
N ARG A 238 12.68 10.02 -8.01
CA ARG A 238 13.65 9.41 -8.93
C ARG A 238 13.06 8.30 -9.81
N ASP A 239 11.88 7.81 -9.46
CA ASP A 239 11.25 6.68 -10.12
C ASP A 239 10.31 7.11 -11.28
N ILE A 240 10.11 8.41 -11.47
CA ILE A 240 9.22 8.97 -12.50
C ILE A 240 9.63 8.44 -13.89
N GLY A 241 8.63 8.02 -14.66
CA GLY A 241 8.80 7.45 -16.00
C GLY A 241 9.06 5.94 -16.03
N HIS A 242 9.38 5.31 -14.90
CA HIS A 242 9.48 3.84 -14.82
C HIS A 242 8.10 3.18 -14.69
N LEU A 243 7.98 1.93 -15.12
CA LEU A 243 6.74 1.15 -14.96
C LEU A 243 6.45 0.93 -13.47
N LYS A 244 5.20 1.19 -13.07
CA LYS A 244 4.75 1.01 -11.67
C LYS A 244 4.90 -0.43 -11.21
N VAL A 245 4.63 -1.40 -12.08
CA VAL A 245 4.75 -2.83 -11.75
C VAL A 245 6.19 -3.24 -11.39
N ASP A 246 7.19 -2.72 -12.12
CA ASP A 246 8.60 -2.98 -11.84
C ASP A 246 9.07 -2.29 -10.56
N LEU A 247 8.55 -1.09 -10.31
CA LEU A 247 8.81 -0.34 -9.08
C LEU A 247 8.22 -1.05 -7.86
N ALA A 248 6.99 -1.53 -7.97
CA ALA A 248 6.33 -2.28 -6.91
C ALA A 248 7.08 -3.59 -6.60
N ALA A 249 7.54 -4.31 -7.63
CA ALA A 249 8.36 -5.50 -7.45
C ALA A 249 9.68 -5.19 -6.73
N ARG A 250 10.36 -4.09 -7.09
CA ARG A 250 11.56 -3.60 -6.39
C ARG A 250 11.27 -3.25 -4.93
N HIS A 251 10.15 -2.60 -4.66
CA HIS A 251 9.72 -2.27 -3.29
C HIS A 251 9.51 -3.54 -2.46
N VAL A 252 8.79 -4.53 -2.98
CA VAL A 252 8.58 -5.82 -2.29
C VAL A 252 9.90 -6.53 -2.03
N ALA A 253 10.80 -6.59 -3.02
CA ALA A 253 12.12 -7.22 -2.85
C ALA A 253 12.97 -6.51 -1.79
N ALA A 254 12.87 -5.19 -1.67
CA ALA A 254 13.57 -4.42 -0.65
C ALA A 254 12.94 -4.59 0.74
N LEU A 255 11.61 -4.67 0.82
CA LEU A 255 10.86 -4.81 2.07
C LEU A 255 10.94 -6.23 2.64
N ASN A 256 10.76 -7.24 1.79
CA ASN A 256 10.74 -8.64 2.18
C ASN A 256 11.20 -9.56 1.03
N PRO A 257 12.52 -9.81 0.93
CA PRO A 257 13.11 -10.72 -0.06
C PRO A 257 12.56 -12.16 -0.09
N SER A 258 11.85 -12.63 0.94
CA SER A 258 11.28 -13.99 0.92
C SER A 258 10.01 -14.11 0.06
N VAL A 259 9.40 -12.97 -0.30
CA VAL A 259 8.16 -12.90 -1.08
C VAL A 259 8.47 -13.03 -2.56
N GLN A 260 7.84 -13.97 -3.25
CA GLN A 260 7.97 -14.11 -4.70
C GLN A 260 7.06 -13.11 -5.40
N VAL A 261 7.58 -12.34 -6.37
CA VAL A 261 6.78 -11.38 -7.14
C VAL A 261 6.67 -11.83 -8.58
N GLN A 262 5.43 -11.80 -9.11
CA GLN A 262 5.15 -11.94 -10.54
C GLN A 262 4.51 -10.65 -11.04
N THR A 263 5.10 -10.03 -12.06
CA THR A 263 4.62 -8.79 -12.65
C THR A 263 3.80 -9.05 -13.92
N TYR A 264 2.75 -8.27 -14.11
CA TYR A 264 1.99 -8.18 -15.34
C TYR A 264 1.94 -6.69 -15.76
N SER A 265 2.74 -6.33 -16.75
CA SER A 265 2.81 -4.96 -17.28
C SER A 265 1.71 -4.64 -18.28
N GLU A 266 0.88 -5.61 -18.63
CA GLU A 266 -0.29 -5.41 -19.49
C GLU A 266 -1.57 -5.50 -18.63
N PRO A 267 -2.58 -4.66 -18.89
CA PRO A 267 -3.87 -4.76 -18.21
C PRO A 267 -4.50 -6.15 -18.41
N LEU A 268 -5.25 -6.62 -17.40
CA LEU A 268 -6.09 -7.80 -17.59
C LEU A 268 -7.24 -7.48 -18.53
N HIS A 269 -7.61 -8.45 -19.34
CA HIS A 269 -8.70 -8.37 -20.30
C HIS A 269 -9.44 -9.71 -20.36
N ALA A 270 -10.62 -9.73 -20.99
CA ALA A 270 -11.45 -10.93 -21.02
C ALA A 270 -10.76 -12.17 -21.62
N GLY A 271 -9.79 -11.98 -22.52
CA GLY A 271 -8.97 -13.06 -23.08
C GLY A 271 -7.99 -13.73 -22.11
N ASN A 272 -7.56 -13.09 -21.01
CA ASN A 272 -6.55 -13.65 -20.09
C ASN A 272 -6.99 -13.72 -18.62
N VAL A 273 -8.00 -12.93 -18.22
CA VAL A 273 -8.34 -12.71 -16.81
C VAL A 273 -8.69 -14.01 -16.07
N VAL A 274 -9.41 -14.93 -16.71
CA VAL A 274 -9.82 -16.21 -16.12
C VAL A 274 -8.62 -17.10 -15.82
N GLU A 275 -7.68 -17.20 -16.77
CA GLU A 275 -6.45 -17.97 -16.60
C GLU A 275 -5.59 -17.39 -15.48
N VAL A 276 -5.42 -16.06 -15.46
CA VAL A 276 -4.66 -15.39 -14.41
C VAL A 276 -5.29 -15.62 -13.04
N PHE A 277 -6.60 -15.39 -12.88
CA PHE A 277 -7.30 -15.57 -11.60
C PHE A 277 -7.17 -16.98 -11.04
N SER A 278 -7.18 -18.00 -11.90
CA SER A 278 -7.03 -19.40 -11.48
C SER A 278 -5.68 -19.73 -10.82
N GLN A 279 -4.67 -18.87 -10.99
CA GLN A 279 -3.33 -19.05 -10.43
C GLN A 279 -3.17 -18.49 -9.01
N TYR A 280 -4.19 -17.82 -8.47
CA TYR A 280 -4.14 -17.12 -7.18
C TYR A 280 -5.28 -17.58 -6.26
N ASP A 281 -5.01 -17.54 -4.97
CA ASP A 281 -5.95 -17.95 -3.93
C ASP A 281 -6.89 -16.80 -3.53
N LEU A 282 -6.48 -15.56 -3.81
CA LEU A 282 -7.20 -14.32 -3.51
C LEU A 282 -6.80 -13.22 -4.50
N VAL A 283 -7.76 -12.38 -4.88
CA VAL A 283 -7.52 -11.19 -5.70
C VAL A 283 -7.94 -9.92 -4.95
N LEU A 284 -7.16 -8.85 -5.09
CA LEU A 284 -7.53 -7.50 -4.66
C LEU A 284 -7.62 -6.60 -5.89
N GLU A 285 -8.78 -5.97 -6.05
CA GLU A 285 -9.01 -4.96 -7.08
C GLU A 285 -8.71 -3.58 -6.47
N CYS A 286 -7.63 -2.96 -6.93
CA CYS A 286 -7.11 -1.70 -6.43
C CYS A 286 -7.07 -0.61 -7.52
N THR A 287 -7.86 -0.75 -8.59
CA THR A 287 -7.93 0.24 -9.67
C THR A 287 -9.02 1.27 -9.41
N ASP A 288 -8.92 2.40 -10.10
CA ASP A 288 -9.97 3.41 -10.17
C ASP A 288 -10.86 3.27 -11.42
N ASP A 289 -10.70 2.19 -12.17
CA ASP A 289 -11.42 1.94 -13.41
C ASP A 289 -12.63 1.02 -13.21
N MET A 290 -13.81 1.48 -13.61
CA MET A 290 -15.02 0.70 -13.48
C MET A 290 -15.01 -0.54 -14.36
N ARG A 291 -14.42 -0.48 -15.58
CA ARG A 291 -14.33 -1.64 -16.47
C ARG A 291 -13.54 -2.77 -15.84
N SER A 292 -12.36 -2.45 -15.29
CA SER A 292 -11.52 -3.39 -14.54
C SER A 292 -12.28 -4.05 -13.39
N ARG A 293 -13.10 -3.29 -12.65
CA ARG A 293 -13.90 -3.84 -11.54
C ARG A 293 -14.97 -4.82 -11.99
N TYR A 294 -15.70 -4.52 -13.07
CA TYR A 294 -16.68 -5.45 -13.63
C TYR A 294 -15.99 -6.70 -14.18
N LEU A 295 -14.89 -6.53 -14.94
CA LEU A 295 -14.09 -7.62 -15.45
C LEU A 295 -13.60 -8.54 -14.32
N SER A 296 -13.05 -7.94 -13.25
CA SER A 296 -12.54 -8.67 -12.08
C SER A 296 -13.65 -9.39 -11.32
N SER A 297 -14.81 -8.75 -11.16
CA SER A 297 -15.98 -9.36 -10.50
C SER A 297 -16.53 -10.54 -11.30
N ASP A 298 -16.61 -10.40 -12.62
CA ASP A 298 -17.06 -11.47 -13.52
C ASP A 298 -16.07 -12.64 -13.50
N ALA A 299 -14.76 -12.36 -13.58
CA ALA A 299 -13.73 -13.37 -13.49
C ALA A 299 -13.76 -14.12 -12.15
N ALA A 300 -13.84 -13.40 -11.02
CA ALA A 300 -13.96 -13.99 -9.68
C ALA A 300 -15.18 -14.92 -9.56
N THR A 301 -16.31 -14.52 -10.15
CA THR A 301 -17.54 -15.33 -10.16
C THR A 301 -17.36 -16.60 -10.98
N VAL A 302 -16.63 -16.54 -12.10
CA VAL A 302 -16.38 -17.70 -12.98
C VAL A 302 -15.34 -18.66 -12.39
N THR A 303 -14.29 -18.15 -11.77
CA THR A 303 -13.20 -18.98 -11.21
C THR A 303 -13.46 -19.42 -9.77
N ALA A 304 -14.48 -18.87 -9.12
CA ALA A 304 -14.71 -18.97 -7.69
C ALA A 304 -13.52 -18.49 -6.84
N THR A 305 -12.72 -17.56 -7.37
CA THR A 305 -11.62 -16.93 -6.63
C THR A 305 -12.17 -15.78 -5.80
N PRO A 306 -11.93 -15.73 -4.48
CA PRO A 306 -12.34 -14.59 -3.67
C PRO A 306 -11.73 -13.27 -4.17
N LEU A 307 -12.49 -12.19 -4.03
CA LEU A 307 -12.14 -10.86 -4.52
C LEU A 307 -12.43 -9.80 -3.47
N VAL A 308 -11.47 -8.92 -3.20
CA VAL A 308 -11.69 -7.72 -2.37
C VAL A 308 -11.65 -6.48 -3.25
N LEU A 309 -12.80 -5.82 -3.37
CA LEU A 309 -12.98 -4.59 -4.14
C LEU A 309 -12.90 -3.39 -3.20
N ALA A 310 -12.20 -2.33 -3.62
CA ALA A 310 -12.39 -1.01 -3.02
C ALA A 310 -12.47 0.09 -4.07
N SER A 311 -13.07 1.20 -3.66
CA SER A 311 -13.13 2.42 -4.45
C SER A 311 -12.95 3.63 -3.56
N VAL A 312 -12.52 4.73 -4.16
CA VAL A 312 -12.32 6.01 -3.49
C VAL A 312 -13.02 7.09 -4.29
N TYR A 313 -13.67 8.01 -3.59
CA TYR A 313 -14.21 9.24 -4.16
C TYR A 313 -14.03 10.36 -3.14
N GLN A 314 -13.17 11.34 -3.45
CA GLN A 314 -12.84 12.46 -2.56
C GLN A 314 -12.34 12.02 -1.18
N TYR A 315 -13.21 12.08 -0.16
CA TYR A 315 -12.93 11.70 1.24
C TYR A 315 -13.68 10.42 1.66
N GLU A 316 -14.36 9.78 0.72
CA GLU A 316 -15.16 8.60 0.95
C GLU A 316 -14.56 7.40 0.22
N GLY A 317 -14.90 6.22 0.69
CA GLY A 317 -14.54 4.99 0.02
C GLY A 317 -15.57 3.90 0.21
N GLN A 318 -15.48 2.90 -0.65
CA GLN A 318 -16.30 1.71 -0.59
C GLN A 318 -15.39 0.49 -0.47
N LEU A 319 -15.83 -0.51 0.28
CA LEU A 319 -15.13 -1.78 0.44
C LEU A 319 -16.15 -2.92 0.35
N GLN A 320 -15.87 -3.91 -0.49
CA GLN A 320 -16.69 -5.09 -0.66
C GLN A 320 -15.81 -6.33 -0.72
N VAL A 321 -16.20 -7.37 0.02
CA VAL A 321 -15.59 -8.70 -0.09
C VAL A 321 -16.56 -9.60 -0.84
N MET A 322 -16.08 -10.25 -1.89
CA MET A 322 -16.78 -11.29 -2.63
C MET A 322 -16.09 -12.63 -2.38
N ASP A 323 -16.84 -13.64 -1.94
CA ASP A 323 -16.32 -15.01 -1.74
C ASP A 323 -16.06 -15.72 -3.09
N GLY A 324 -16.70 -15.26 -4.18
CA GLY A 324 -16.60 -15.89 -5.51
C GLY A 324 -17.40 -17.19 -5.66
N ARG A 325 -17.87 -17.78 -4.55
CA ARG A 325 -18.67 -19.01 -4.55
C ARG A 325 -20.04 -18.79 -5.19
N ALA A 326 -20.56 -19.86 -5.79
CA ALA A 326 -21.92 -19.87 -6.32
C ALA A 326 -22.93 -19.51 -5.21
N GLY A 327 -23.79 -18.53 -5.50
CA GLY A 327 -24.80 -18.03 -4.56
C GLY A 327 -24.37 -16.82 -3.73
N SER A 328 -23.08 -16.48 -3.70
CA SER A 328 -22.60 -15.24 -3.10
C SER A 328 -22.89 -14.02 -4.00
N PRO A 329 -23.16 -12.85 -3.43
CA PRO A 329 -23.41 -11.65 -4.23
C PRO A 329 -22.14 -11.17 -4.94
N CYS A 330 -22.30 -10.77 -6.20
CA CYS A 330 -21.25 -10.14 -7.00
C CYS A 330 -21.49 -8.64 -7.17
N LEU A 331 -20.58 -7.95 -7.87
CA LEU A 331 -20.73 -6.52 -8.18
C LEU A 331 -22.03 -6.26 -8.94
N ARG A 332 -22.42 -7.16 -9.86
CA ARG A 332 -23.66 -7.05 -10.64
C ARG A 332 -24.93 -7.22 -9.81
N CYS A 333 -24.84 -7.79 -8.61
CA CYS A 333 -25.99 -7.82 -7.69
C CYS A 333 -26.29 -6.44 -7.10
N LEU A 334 -25.28 -5.60 -6.93
CA LEU A 334 -25.41 -4.21 -6.50
C LEU A 334 -25.69 -3.28 -7.68
N TRP A 335 -24.92 -3.44 -8.75
CA TRP A 335 -24.95 -2.60 -9.93
C TRP A 335 -25.06 -3.48 -11.18
N PRO A 336 -26.29 -3.79 -11.64
CA PRO A 336 -26.51 -4.75 -12.72
C PRO A 336 -25.79 -4.48 -14.03
N ARG A 337 -25.65 -3.20 -14.38
CA ARG A 337 -25.08 -2.74 -15.65
C ARG A 337 -23.89 -1.86 -15.38
N GLU A 338 -22.84 -2.10 -16.15
CA GLU A 338 -21.70 -1.21 -16.20
C GLU A 338 -22.18 0.21 -16.57
N PRO A 339 -21.86 1.23 -15.75
CA PRO A 339 -22.20 2.61 -16.08
C PRO A 339 -21.41 3.08 -17.30
N SER A 340 -21.98 3.97 -18.11
CA SER A 340 -21.23 4.54 -19.24
C SER A 340 -20.02 5.33 -18.73
N PRO A 341 -18.90 5.39 -19.49
CA PRO A 341 -17.73 6.18 -19.08
C PRO A 341 -18.04 7.65 -18.78
N GLU A 342 -19.09 8.20 -19.40
CA GLU A 342 -19.56 9.58 -19.21
C GLU A 342 -20.30 9.79 -17.88
N ALA A 343 -20.87 8.72 -17.30
CA ALA A 343 -21.57 8.75 -16.02
C ALA A 343 -20.61 8.56 -14.83
N VAL A 344 -19.36 8.16 -15.08
CA VAL A 344 -18.35 7.90 -14.06
C VAL A 344 -17.40 9.08 -14.01
N GLY A 345 -17.47 9.89 -12.96
CA GLY A 345 -16.43 10.88 -12.69
C GLY A 345 -15.11 10.19 -12.39
N SER A 346 -14.00 10.66 -12.97
CA SER A 346 -12.69 10.10 -12.63
C SER A 346 -12.13 10.75 -11.35
N CYS A 347 -11.44 9.97 -10.52
CA CYS A 347 -10.73 10.50 -9.35
C CYS A 347 -9.74 11.61 -9.75
N ALA A 348 -9.18 11.54 -10.96
CA ALA A 348 -8.30 12.57 -11.51
C ALA A 348 -8.99 13.92 -11.72
N LEU A 349 -10.30 13.93 -12.03
CA LEU A 349 -11.09 15.15 -12.21
C LEU A 349 -11.68 15.67 -10.89
N SER A 350 -11.97 14.78 -9.94
CA SER A 350 -12.60 15.13 -8.65
C SER A 350 -11.60 15.45 -7.54
N GLY A 351 -10.32 15.07 -7.70
CA GLY A 351 -9.29 15.19 -6.67
C GLY A 351 -9.42 14.14 -5.56
N VAL A 352 -8.30 13.81 -4.92
CA VAL A 352 -8.25 12.86 -3.80
C VAL A 352 -7.13 13.24 -2.82
N LEU A 353 -7.41 13.17 -1.53
CA LEU A 353 -6.39 13.41 -0.50
C LEU A 353 -5.59 12.12 -0.27
N GLY A 354 -4.26 12.20 -0.24
CA GLY A 354 -3.36 11.03 -0.20
C GLY A 354 -3.68 9.94 0.82
N PRO A 355 -4.03 10.25 2.08
CA PRO A 355 -4.38 9.26 3.08
C PRO A 355 -5.66 8.48 2.78
N VAL A 356 -6.59 9.01 1.96
CA VAL A 356 -7.88 8.35 1.67
C VAL A 356 -7.68 6.98 1.01
N PRO A 357 -7.00 6.87 -0.16
CA PRO A 357 -6.67 5.57 -0.72
C PRO A 357 -5.67 4.78 0.14
N GLY A 358 -4.83 5.46 0.93
CA GLY A 358 -3.93 4.80 1.90
C GLY A 358 -4.69 3.98 2.95
N VAL A 359 -5.71 4.58 3.57
CA VAL A 359 -6.57 3.92 4.57
C VAL A 359 -7.40 2.82 3.92
N LEU A 360 -8.04 3.09 2.79
CA LEU A 360 -8.90 2.10 2.11
C LEU A 360 -8.08 0.90 1.60
N GLY A 361 -6.86 1.12 1.10
CA GLY A 361 -5.97 0.03 0.72
C GLY A 361 -5.46 -0.77 1.93
N ALA A 362 -5.21 -0.12 3.07
CA ALA A 362 -4.92 -0.84 4.32
C ALA A 362 -6.12 -1.69 4.79
N MET A 363 -7.35 -1.18 4.64
CA MET A 363 -8.56 -1.95 4.92
C MET A 363 -8.72 -3.14 3.96
N GLN A 364 -8.39 -2.98 2.67
CA GLN A 364 -8.34 -4.09 1.71
C GLN A 364 -7.33 -5.17 2.14
N ALA A 365 -6.12 -4.77 2.52
CA ALA A 365 -5.10 -5.70 3.01
C ALA A 365 -5.59 -6.44 4.27
N MET A 366 -6.30 -5.75 5.16
CA MET A 366 -6.88 -6.38 6.35
C MET A 366 -7.95 -7.42 5.99
N GLU A 367 -8.84 -7.16 5.02
CA GLU A 367 -9.78 -8.19 4.54
C GLU A 367 -9.07 -9.38 3.92
N ALA A 368 -8.00 -9.14 3.16
CA ALA A 368 -7.17 -10.19 2.59
C ALA A 368 -6.55 -11.10 3.66
N LEU A 369 -5.93 -10.52 4.69
CA LEU A 369 -5.36 -11.29 5.79
C LEU A 369 -6.44 -12.07 6.56
N LYS A 370 -7.61 -11.47 6.81
CA LYS A 370 -8.73 -12.18 7.45
C LYS A 370 -9.21 -13.37 6.63
N LEU A 371 -9.27 -13.24 5.30
CA LEU A 371 -9.61 -14.33 4.39
C LEU A 371 -8.61 -15.49 4.47
N LEU A 372 -7.31 -15.18 4.34
CA LEU A 372 -6.25 -16.18 4.27
C LEU A 372 -6.01 -16.91 5.60
N LEU A 373 -6.18 -16.19 6.70
CA LEU A 373 -6.00 -16.72 8.06
C LEU A 373 -7.27 -17.33 8.66
N ASP A 374 -8.42 -17.17 7.99
CA ASP A 374 -9.75 -17.54 8.50
C ASP A 374 -10.10 -16.82 9.82
N LEU A 375 -9.78 -15.52 9.89
CA LEU A 375 -10.12 -14.69 11.04
C LEU A 375 -11.62 -14.35 11.06
N PRO A 376 -12.18 -14.05 12.24
CA PRO A 376 -13.58 -13.66 12.36
C PRO A 376 -13.95 -12.50 11.44
N ARG A 377 -15.05 -12.68 10.69
CA ARG A 377 -15.64 -11.66 9.81
C ARG A 377 -17.17 -11.67 9.95
N PRO A 378 -17.85 -10.53 9.72
CA PRO A 378 -19.30 -10.51 9.61
C PRO A 378 -19.77 -11.49 8.53
N ARG A 379 -20.75 -12.33 8.86
CA ARG A 379 -21.28 -13.36 7.94
C ARG A 379 -22.18 -12.81 6.83
N ALA A 380 -22.76 -11.63 7.04
CA ALA A 380 -23.65 -11.01 6.07
C ALA A 380 -22.84 -10.20 5.06
N ASP A 381 -23.02 -10.53 3.78
CA ASP A 381 -22.48 -9.79 2.66
C ASP A 381 -23.00 -8.34 2.68
N ALA A 382 -22.07 -7.39 2.59
CA ALA A 382 -22.38 -5.98 2.67
C ALA A 382 -21.40 -5.16 1.83
N LEU A 383 -21.90 -4.07 1.25
CA LEU A 383 -21.07 -2.95 0.83
C LEU A 383 -20.78 -2.09 2.06
N VAL A 384 -19.50 -1.90 2.38
CA VAL A 384 -19.09 -1.00 3.46
C VAL A 384 -18.79 0.36 2.86
N LEU A 385 -19.53 1.38 3.27
CA LEU A 385 -19.26 2.78 2.98
C LEU A 385 -18.45 3.38 4.12
N VAL A 386 -17.37 4.07 3.78
CA VAL A 386 -16.46 4.70 4.74
C VAL A 386 -16.40 6.18 4.41
N ASN A 387 -16.73 7.04 5.36
CA ASN A 387 -16.50 8.48 5.27
C ASN A 387 -15.34 8.83 6.20
N LEU A 388 -14.25 9.37 5.64
CA LEU A 388 -13.04 9.68 6.40
C LEU A 388 -13.01 11.11 6.96
N LEU A 389 -14.04 11.92 6.70
CA LEU A 389 -14.17 13.23 7.37
C LEU A 389 -14.72 13.07 8.78
N ASP A 390 -15.72 12.20 8.96
CA ASP A 390 -16.36 11.95 10.26
C ASP A 390 -16.07 10.55 10.83
N ASN A 391 -15.30 9.73 10.10
CA ASN A 391 -14.95 8.34 10.42
C ASN A 391 -16.16 7.40 10.52
N THR A 392 -17.29 7.74 9.89
CA THR A 392 -18.45 6.87 9.88
C THR A 392 -18.26 5.68 8.94
N MET A 393 -18.73 4.51 9.37
CA MET A 393 -18.75 3.29 8.58
C MET A 393 -20.16 2.72 8.54
N GLN A 394 -20.76 2.70 7.35
CA GLN A 394 -22.09 2.17 7.13
C GLN A 394 -22.02 0.84 6.36
N ARG A 395 -22.69 -0.19 6.88
CA ARG A 395 -22.81 -1.48 6.18
C ARG A 395 -24.16 -1.53 5.48
N LEU A 396 -24.15 -1.62 4.16
CA LEU A 396 -25.33 -1.81 3.33
C LEU A 396 -25.43 -3.29 2.97
N PRO A 397 -26.39 -4.05 3.52
CA PRO A 397 -26.55 -5.47 3.20
C PRO A 397 -26.79 -5.67 1.71
N ILE A 398 -26.20 -6.71 1.14
CA ILE A 398 -26.42 -7.10 -0.25
C ILE A 398 -27.36 -8.30 -0.24
N ASP A 399 -28.54 -8.16 -0.84
CA ASP A 399 -29.42 -9.29 -1.05
C ASP A 399 -29.04 -10.04 -2.35
N PRO A 400 -28.50 -11.27 -2.26
CA PRO A 400 -28.17 -12.04 -3.44
C PRO A 400 -29.41 -12.39 -4.29
N ALA A 401 -30.61 -12.46 -3.70
CA ALA A 401 -31.85 -12.73 -4.44
C ALA A 401 -32.27 -11.55 -5.33
N SER A 402 -31.99 -10.32 -4.90
CA SER A 402 -32.29 -9.10 -5.65
C SER A 402 -31.53 -9.03 -6.99
N GLY A 403 -30.29 -9.51 -7.05
CA GLY A 403 -29.46 -9.46 -8.27
C GLY A 403 -29.45 -10.74 -9.11
N CYS A 404 -29.36 -11.90 -8.46
CA CYS A 404 -29.12 -13.19 -9.12
C CYS A 404 -30.38 -13.73 -9.82
N VAL A 405 -31.58 -13.49 -9.25
CA VAL A 405 -32.86 -13.90 -9.84
C VAL A 405 -33.23 -13.02 -11.05
N LEU A 406 -32.86 -11.74 -11.06
CA LEU A 406 -33.20 -10.81 -12.15
C LEU A 406 -32.41 -11.05 -13.44
N HIS A 407 -31.23 -11.68 -13.40
CA HIS A 407 -30.38 -11.89 -14.58
C HIS A 407 -30.13 -13.36 -14.94
N GLY A 408 -30.78 -14.31 -14.25
CA GLY A 408 -30.76 -15.73 -14.60
C GLY A 408 -29.56 -16.53 -14.08
N GLY A 409 -28.80 -15.99 -13.11
CA GLY A 409 -27.62 -16.63 -12.51
C GLY A 409 -26.34 -15.83 -12.73
N CYS A 410 -25.62 -15.50 -11.64
CA CYS A 410 -24.42 -14.66 -11.71
C CYS A 410 -23.29 -15.28 -12.55
N ILE A 411 -23.15 -16.61 -12.54
CA ILE A 411 -22.12 -17.31 -13.34
C ILE A 411 -22.41 -17.16 -14.83
N GLU A 412 -23.65 -17.43 -15.27
CA GLU A 412 -24.01 -17.30 -16.68
C GLU A 412 -23.87 -15.86 -17.17
N GLN A 413 -24.29 -14.88 -16.35
CA GLN A 413 -24.15 -13.47 -16.68
C GLN A 413 -22.68 -13.06 -16.80
N ALA A 414 -21.82 -13.50 -15.87
CA ALA A 414 -20.38 -13.24 -15.92
C ALA A 414 -19.73 -13.89 -17.15
N GLN A 415 -20.08 -15.14 -17.47
CA GLN A 415 -19.59 -15.83 -18.68
C GLN A 415 -19.98 -15.10 -19.96
N ARG A 416 -21.25 -14.67 -20.08
CA ARG A 416 -21.71 -13.88 -21.23
C ARG A 416 -20.99 -12.54 -21.32
N ALA A 417 -20.79 -11.86 -20.20
CA ALA A 417 -20.08 -10.58 -20.16
C ALA A 417 -18.61 -10.73 -20.57
N LEU A 418 -17.91 -11.76 -20.08
CA LEU A 418 -16.54 -12.05 -20.48
C LEU A 418 -16.44 -12.42 -21.97
N GLU A 419 -17.35 -13.26 -22.48
CA GLU A 419 -17.36 -13.62 -23.90
C GLU A 419 -17.63 -12.38 -24.78
N GLN A 420 -18.60 -11.54 -24.38
CA GLN A 420 -18.85 -10.26 -25.06
C GLN A 420 -17.61 -9.37 -25.03
N ALA A 421 -17.00 -9.14 -23.86
CA ALA A 421 -15.81 -8.32 -23.73
C ALA A 421 -14.62 -8.88 -24.54
N ARG A 422 -14.51 -10.20 -24.68
CA ARG A 422 -13.49 -10.84 -25.53
C ARG A 422 -13.75 -10.57 -27.01
N LEU A 423 -15.00 -10.70 -27.46
CA LEU A 423 -15.39 -10.35 -28.82
C LEU A 423 -15.17 -8.84 -29.10
N GLN A 424 -15.42 -7.98 -28.10
CA GLN A 424 -15.16 -6.54 -28.20
C GLN A 424 -13.68 -6.21 -28.30
N ALA A 425 -12.83 -6.83 -27.48
CA ALA A 425 -11.38 -6.65 -27.55
C ALA A 425 -10.80 -7.15 -28.87
N ASP A 426 -11.44 -8.13 -29.51
CA ASP A 426 -11.10 -8.55 -30.88
C ASP A 426 -11.53 -7.51 -31.93
N VAL A 427 -12.49 -6.63 -31.62
CA VAL A 427 -12.91 -5.51 -32.49
C VAL A 427 -12.05 -4.27 -32.26
N GLU A 428 -11.80 -3.86 -31.02
CA GLU A 428 -11.03 -2.64 -30.72
C GLU A 428 -9.54 -2.92 -30.57
N LEU A 429 -8.72 -2.29 -31.42
CA LEU A 429 -7.26 -2.40 -31.38
C LEU A 429 -6.63 -1.10 -30.91
N VAL A 430 -5.57 -1.23 -30.10
CA VAL A 430 -4.77 -0.11 -29.62
C VAL A 430 -3.51 -0.03 -30.47
N PHE A 431 -3.21 1.16 -30.98
CA PHE A 431 -1.95 1.47 -31.63
C PHE A 431 -1.35 2.74 -31.05
N PRO A 432 -0.02 2.81 -30.86
CA PRO A 432 0.63 4.04 -30.39
C PRO A 432 0.57 5.15 -31.44
N THR A 433 0.56 4.79 -32.73
CA THR A 433 0.40 5.72 -33.86
C THR A 433 -0.36 5.06 -35.01
N LEU A 434 -0.95 5.85 -35.90
CA LEU A 434 -1.56 5.32 -37.13
C LEU A 434 -0.54 4.67 -38.07
N ALA A 435 0.71 5.15 -38.07
CA ALA A 435 1.79 4.53 -38.82
C ALA A 435 2.06 3.10 -38.33
N ALA A 436 2.08 2.87 -37.01
CA ALA A 436 2.25 1.53 -36.45
C ALA A 436 1.12 0.57 -36.85
N ALA A 437 -0.11 1.09 -37.00
CA ALA A 437 -1.23 0.30 -37.52
C ALA A 437 -1.00 -0.11 -38.98
N ILE A 438 -0.58 0.84 -39.83
CA ILE A 438 -0.26 0.57 -41.24
C ILE A 438 0.88 -0.44 -41.37
N ASP A 439 1.95 -0.27 -40.59
CA ASP A 439 3.11 -1.19 -40.56
C ASP A 439 2.70 -2.60 -40.10
N SER A 440 1.64 -2.70 -39.29
CA SER A 440 1.03 -3.98 -38.88
C SER A 440 0.07 -4.57 -39.93
N GLY A 441 -0.01 -3.95 -41.11
CA GLY A 441 -0.77 -4.42 -42.27
C GLY A 441 -2.21 -3.93 -42.33
N PHE A 442 -2.60 -2.92 -41.54
CA PHE A 442 -3.96 -2.36 -41.57
C PHE A 442 -4.13 -1.30 -42.65
N ARG A 443 -5.24 -1.39 -43.38
CA ARG A 443 -5.75 -0.29 -44.20
C ARG A 443 -6.67 0.59 -43.36
N LEU A 444 -6.40 1.89 -43.36
CA LEU A 444 -7.18 2.85 -42.57
C LEU A 444 -8.43 3.31 -43.32
N VAL A 445 -9.56 3.39 -42.60
CA VAL A 445 -10.79 4.01 -43.08
C VAL A 445 -11.25 5.05 -42.05
N ASP A 446 -11.30 6.31 -42.46
CA ASP A 446 -11.74 7.43 -41.62
C ASP A 446 -13.24 7.64 -41.73
N LEU A 447 -13.93 7.44 -40.60
CA LEU A 447 -15.39 7.54 -40.51
C LEU A 447 -15.91 8.94 -40.17
N ARG A 448 -15.00 9.91 -40.02
CA ARG A 448 -15.37 11.30 -39.69
C ARG A 448 -15.98 12.01 -40.90
N GLY A 449 -16.78 13.03 -40.62
CA GLY A 449 -17.28 13.91 -41.69
C GLY A 449 -16.17 14.76 -42.30
N SER A 450 -16.36 15.24 -43.52
CA SER A 450 -15.39 16.11 -44.22
C SER A 450 -14.94 17.31 -43.40
N ASP A 451 -15.87 17.92 -42.65
CA ASP A 451 -15.57 19.08 -41.80
C ASP A 451 -14.68 18.71 -40.61
N GLU A 452 -14.91 17.55 -40.00
CA GLU A 452 -14.07 17.02 -38.90
C GLU A 452 -12.66 16.68 -39.40
N ILE A 453 -12.55 16.10 -40.60
CA ILE A 453 -11.27 15.76 -41.23
C ILE A 453 -10.50 17.03 -41.59
N ALA A 454 -11.18 18.03 -42.15
CA ALA A 454 -10.57 19.32 -42.47
C ALA A 454 -10.05 20.04 -41.22
N MET A 455 -10.78 19.99 -40.10
CA MET A 455 -10.34 20.60 -38.84
C MET A 455 -9.19 19.84 -38.17
N THR A 456 -9.17 18.51 -38.29
CA THR A 456 -8.15 17.66 -37.63
C THR A 456 -7.68 16.56 -38.59
N PRO A 457 -6.77 16.86 -39.53
CA PRO A 457 -6.24 15.88 -40.47
C PRO A 457 -5.46 14.77 -39.74
N LEU A 458 -5.40 13.56 -40.33
CA LEU A 458 -4.64 12.44 -39.75
C LEU A 458 -3.11 12.55 -39.92
N GLY A 459 -2.61 13.67 -40.45
CA GLY A 459 -1.20 13.84 -40.82
C GLY A 459 -0.88 13.16 -42.16
N ASP A 460 0.33 12.61 -42.29
CA ASP A 460 0.86 12.04 -43.54
C ASP A 460 0.38 10.61 -43.85
N VAL A 461 -0.57 10.08 -43.08
CA VAL A 461 -1.10 8.73 -43.30
C VAL A 461 -2.23 8.72 -44.33
N HIS A 462 -2.20 7.76 -45.24
CA HIS A 462 -3.28 7.58 -46.20
C HIS A 462 -4.42 6.79 -45.55
N ALA A 463 -5.58 7.44 -45.40
CA ALA A 463 -6.82 6.81 -44.97
C ALA A 463 -7.91 7.03 -46.01
N ARG A 464 -8.75 6.01 -46.21
CA ARG A 464 -9.91 6.13 -47.07
C ARG A 464 -11.04 6.82 -46.29
N GLU A 465 -11.54 7.94 -46.78
CA GLU A 465 -12.61 8.69 -46.12
C GLU A 465 -13.97 8.10 -46.51
N ILE A 466 -14.71 7.58 -45.52
CA ILE A 466 -16.07 7.07 -45.70
C ILE A 466 -16.89 7.51 -44.47
N PRO A 467 -17.77 8.52 -44.57
CA PRO A 467 -18.56 8.95 -43.42
C PRO A 467 -19.30 7.78 -42.76
N SER A 468 -19.38 7.80 -41.42
CA SER A 468 -19.93 6.67 -40.66
C SER A 468 -21.34 6.24 -41.09
N GLY A 469 -22.15 7.14 -41.65
CA GLY A 469 -23.49 6.82 -42.16
C GLY A 469 -23.48 5.97 -43.44
N ASP A 470 -22.41 6.03 -44.21
CA ASP A 470 -22.30 5.40 -45.53
C ASP A 470 -21.50 4.09 -45.50
N ILE A 471 -20.87 3.76 -44.36
CA ILE A 471 -19.93 2.64 -44.23
C ILE A 471 -20.54 1.28 -44.63
N MET A 472 -21.81 1.06 -44.32
CA MET A 472 -22.50 -0.18 -44.67
C MET A 472 -22.76 -0.30 -46.17
N ALA A 473 -23.00 0.81 -46.87
CA ALA A 473 -23.14 0.81 -48.33
C ALA A 473 -21.82 0.47 -49.03
N HIS A 474 -20.69 0.82 -48.40
CA HIS A 474 -19.35 0.53 -48.90
C HIS A 474 -18.76 -0.79 -48.38
N ALA A 475 -19.52 -1.63 -47.67
CA ALA A 475 -19.04 -2.88 -47.10
C ALA A 475 -18.40 -3.80 -48.16
N GLY A 476 -18.99 -3.92 -49.35
CA GLY A 476 -18.46 -4.74 -50.45
C GLY A 476 -17.10 -4.27 -50.98
N GLU A 477 -16.73 -3.00 -50.73
CA GLU A 477 -15.49 -2.38 -51.20
C GLU A 477 -14.35 -2.48 -50.19
N LEU A 478 -14.66 -2.90 -48.96
CA LEU A 478 -13.67 -3.12 -47.91
C LEU A 478 -12.87 -4.42 -48.13
N GLY A 479 -13.36 -5.34 -48.96
CA GLY A 479 -12.63 -6.53 -49.40
C GLY A 479 -12.34 -7.51 -48.25
N ARG A 480 -11.22 -8.23 -48.35
CA ARG A 480 -10.71 -9.15 -47.31
C ARG A 480 -9.47 -8.60 -46.59
N ASP A 481 -9.15 -7.33 -46.81
CA ASP A 481 -7.99 -6.69 -46.18
C ASP A 481 -8.26 -6.48 -44.70
N ARG A 482 -7.20 -6.39 -43.90
CA ARG A 482 -7.30 -5.96 -42.49
C ARG A 482 -7.66 -4.49 -42.47
N VAL A 483 -8.84 -4.15 -42.00
CA VAL A 483 -9.33 -2.76 -41.99
C VAL A 483 -9.34 -2.24 -40.56
N LEU A 484 -8.75 -1.05 -40.35
CA LEU A 484 -8.87 -0.31 -39.11
C LEU A 484 -9.72 0.94 -39.34
N LEU A 485 -10.91 0.95 -38.76
CA LEU A 485 -11.82 2.07 -38.75
C LEU A 485 -11.38 3.08 -37.70
N VAL A 486 -11.29 4.35 -38.09
CA VAL A 486 -10.95 5.45 -37.20
C VAL A 486 -12.08 6.47 -37.14
N CYS A 487 -12.31 7.03 -35.96
CA CYS A 487 -13.19 8.18 -35.80
C CYS A 487 -12.67 9.10 -34.70
N ALA A 488 -13.42 10.15 -34.36
CA ALA A 488 -13.00 11.12 -33.33
C ALA A 488 -12.68 10.47 -31.96
N THR A 489 -13.59 9.61 -31.47
CA THR A 489 -13.59 9.10 -30.09
C THR A 489 -13.65 7.57 -29.97
N GLY A 490 -13.53 6.84 -31.07
CA GLY A 490 -13.63 5.38 -31.12
C GLY A 490 -15.07 4.82 -31.18
N ARG A 491 -16.08 5.59 -30.74
CA ARG A 491 -17.47 5.10 -30.66
C ARG A 491 -18.09 4.75 -32.03
N ARG A 492 -17.93 5.62 -33.04
CA ARG A 492 -18.50 5.39 -34.38
C ARG A 492 -17.79 4.24 -35.09
N SER A 493 -16.47 4.19 -34.99
CA SER A 493 -15.65 3.14 -35.56
C SER A 493 -15.94 1.78 -34.94
N TYR A 494 -16.18 1.73 -33.63
CA TYR A 494 -16.59 0.50 -32.95
C TYR A 494 -17.92 -0.04 -33.49
N TYR A 495 -18.99 0.78 -33.47
CA TYR A 495 -20.30 0.33 -33.95
C TYR A 495 -20.29 -0.06 -35.43
N ALA A 496 -19.52 0.65 -36.26
CA ALA A 496 -19.36 0.32 -37.67
C ALA A 496 -18.63 -1.02 -37.84
N ALA A 497 -17.57 -1.27 -37.08
CA ALA A 497 -16.82 -2.53 -37.12
C ALA A 497 -17.69 -3.71 -36.69
N GLU A 498 -18.52 -3.56 -35.64
CA GLU A 498 -19.48 -4.58 -35.23
C GLU A 498 -20.49 -4.91 -36.35
N GLN A 499 -21.09 -3.89 -36.99
CA GLN A 499 -22.07 -4.10 -38.05
C GLN A 499 -21.46 -4.76 -39.29
N LEU A 500 -20.25 -4.36 -39.67
CA LEU A 500 -19.52 -4.96 -40.79
C LEU A 500 -19.15 -6.42 -40.50
N ARG A 501 -18.69 -6.73 -39.28
CA ARG A 501 -18.41 -8.10 -38.84
C ARG A 501 -19.67 -8.96 -38.83
N ALA A 502 -20.79 -8.43 -38.33
CA ALA A 502 -22.08 -9.09 -38.36
C ALA A 502 -22.59 -9.35 -39.80
N ALA A 503 -22.23 -8.48 -40.76
CA ALA A 503 -22.50 -8.65 -42.19
C ALA A 503 -21.52 -9.60 -42.90
N GLY A 504 -20.56 -10.20 -42.18
CA GLY A 504 -19.64 -11.22 -42.69
C GLY A 504 -18.22 -10.76 -43.01
N LEU A 505 -17.86 -9.50 -42.71
CA LEU A 505 -16.48 -9.01 -42.88
C LEU A 505 -15.66 -9.25 -41.61
N GLY A 506 -14.90 -10.34 -41.55
CA GLY A 506 -14.23 -10.78 -40.30
C GLY A 506 -13.05 -9.92 -39.81
N ASP A 507 -12.32 -9.24 -40.71
CA ASP A 507 -11.05 -8.56 -40.41
C ASP A 507 -11.21 -7.02 -40.37
N VAL A 508 -12.28 -6.56 -39.71
CA VAL A 508 -12.60 -5.15 -39.54
C VAL A 508 -12.53 -4.82 -38.05
N HIS A 509 -11.70 -3.84 -37.73
CA HIS A 509 -11.37 -3.43 -36.38
C HIS A 509 -11.60 -1.93 -36.19
N SER A 510 -11.75 -1.49 -34.95
CA SER A 510 -11.86 -0.09 -34.55
C SER A 510 -10.59 0.36 -33.83
N LEU A 511 -10.10 1.56 -34.10
CA LEU A 511 -9.08 2.17 -33.25
C LEU A 511 -9.68 2.55 -31.89
N ALA A 512 -9.22 1.89 -30.83
CA ALA A 512 -9.66 2.14 -29.46
C ALA A 512 -9.48 3.61 -29.08
N GLY A 513 -10.57 4.26 -28.61
CA GLY A 513 -10.56 5.68 -28.23
C GLY A 513 -10.44 6.68 -29.41
N GLY A 514 -10.33 6.19 -30.65
CA GLY A 514 -10.22 7.02 -31.85
C GLY A 514 -8.96 7.88 -31.88
N ILE A 515 -8.96 8.91 -32.74
CA ILE A 515 -7.83 9.84 -32.88
C ILE A 515 -7.55 10.61 -31.59
N ALA A 516 -8.56 10.83 -30.75
CA ALA A 516 -8.42 11.54 -29.48
C ALA A 516 -7.55 10.78 -28.47
N ALA A 517 -7.38 9.47 -28.63
CA ALA A 517 -6.47 8.66 -27.81
C ALA A 517 -5.01 8.82 -28.26
N LEU A 518 -4.76 8.99 -29.56
CA LEU A 518 -3.41 9.17 -30.11
C LEU A 518 -2.77 10.51 -29.72
N ALA A 519 -3.60 11.54 -29.49
CA ALA A 519 -3.12 12.87 -29.09
C ALA A 519 -2.61 12.94 -27.63
N ARG A 520 -2.76 11.86 -26.85
CA ARG A 520 -2.39 11.79 -25.43
C ARG A 520 -1.22 10.84 -25.13
N ALA A 521 -0.70 10.16 -26.15
CA ALA A 521 0.33 9.13 -26.05
C ALA A 521 1.75 9.69 -26.11
#